data_AF-A0A7W9UML8-F1
#
_entry.id   AF-A0A7W9UML8-F1
#
_cell.length_a   1.000
_cell.length_b   1.000
_cell.length_c   1.000
_cell.angle_alpha   90.00
_cell.angle_beta   90.00
_cell.angle_gamma   90.00
#
_symmetry.space_group_name_H-M   'P 1'
#
loop_
_entity.id
_entity.type
_entity.pdbx_description
1 polymer ?
#
loop_
_entity_poly.entity_id
_entity_poly.type
_entity_poly.pdbx_seq_one_letter_code
_entity_poly.pdbx_strand_id
1 'polypeptide(L)'
;MTEAVQVTVADTIRWLHEEGLTRLVGVAGRTAHPVSAYTVDIATGTVTVYPAAGGGVGSDVTTLAADDLPHPASTSKRLVIVGVTTAESVLVVDLSACLDIGINAKRPEAAARSWALQLLLNPEITIVTNSDDLALGDSPRLRQSFIPGGGATIVSIDDEQPPVTTVTFNPTVEMPDRLDVMSDGAGEVYLGARFWRLRQVLTIADAQWQVLAAEVAPDDDAAQQDSFAPPGRASVSAPDTSFDRSIR
;
A
#
# COMPACT_ATOMS: atom_id res chain seq x y z
N MET A 1 16.43 -21.51 -35.52
CA MET A 1 16.04 -21.90 -34.15
C MET A 1 15.83 -20.61 -33.39
N THR A 2 14.58 -20.18 -33.22
CA THR A 2 14.26 -19.04 -32.36
C THR A 2 14.28 -19.56 -30.93
N GLU A 3 15.16 -19.00 -30.11
CA GLU A 3 15.23 -19.26 -28.68
C GLU A 3 13.86 -18.87 -28.08
N ALA A 4 13.23 -19.79 -27.34
CA ALA A 4 11.97 -19.48 -26.68
C ALA A 4 12.24 -18.42 -25.61
N VAL A 5 11.61 -17.26 -25.74
CA VAL A 5 11.71 -16.18 -24.75
C VAL A 5 11.23 -16.73 -23.41
N GLN A 6 12.12 -16.82 -22.42
CA GLN A 6 11.78 -17.26 -21.07
C GLN A 6 11.15 -16.09 -20.30
N VAL A 7 9.97 -16.31 -19.74
CA VAL A 7 9.28 -15.34 -18.88
C VAL A 7 9.99 -15.27 -17.54
N THR A 8 10.29 -14.05 -17.08
CA THR A 8 10.99 -13.82 -15.81
C THR A 8 10.04 -13.39 -14.69
N VAL A 9 10.50 -13.46 -13.44
CA VAL A 9 9.79 -12.86 -12.28
C VAL A 9 9.42 -11.41 -12.54
N ALA A 10 10.36 -10.64 -13.09
CA ALA A 10 10.18 -9.21 -13.36
C ALA A 10 9.09 -8.99 -14.42
N ASP A 11 9.02 -9.84 -15.44
CA ASP A 11 7.96 -9.79 -16.44
C ASP A 11 6.59 -10.10 -15.84
N THR A 12 6.50 -11.10 -14.97
CA THR A 12 5.25 -11.43 -14.26
C THR A 12 4.80 -10.29 -13.35
N ILE A 13 5.70 -9.71 -12.56
CA ILE A 13 5.37 -8.57 -11.66
C ILE A 13 4.96 -7.34 -12.47
N ARG A 14 5.68 -7.04 -13.57
CA ARG A 14 5.34 -5.93 -14.47
C ARG A 14 3.95 -6.12 -15.07
N TRP A 15 3.64 -7.30 -15.61
CA TRP A 15 2.32 -7.62 -16.12
C TRP A 15 1.23 -7.49 -15.03
N LEU A 16 1.50 -7.97 -13.81
CA LEU A 16 0.57 -7.82 -12.69
C LEU A 16 0.23 -6.35 -12.43
N HIS A 17 1.23 -5.46 -12.40
CA HIS A 17 0.99 -4.03 -12.19
C HIS A 17 0.30 -3.33 -13.36
N GLU A 18 0.64 -3.69 -14.60
CA GLU A 18 0.06 -3.07 -15.80
C GLU A 18 -1.40 -3.47 -16.00
N GLU A 19 -1.74 -4.74 -15.73
CA GLU A 19 -3.07 -5.28 -16.05
C GLU A 19 -3.52 -6.43 -15.15
N GLY A 20 -2.61 -7.29 -14.69
CA GLY A 20 -2.99 -8.53 -14.01
C GLY A 20 -3.81 -8.32 -12.74
N LEU A 21 -3.45 -7.36 -11.87
CA LEU A 21 -4.18 -7.09 -10.63
C LEU A 21 -5.65 -6.73 -10.88
N THR A 22 -5.94 -5.86 -11.85
CA THR A 22 -7.32 -5.47 -12.18
C THR A 22 -8.11 -6.60 -12.82
N ARG A 23 -7.46 -7.50 -13.56
CA ARG A 23 -8.08 -8.73 -14.05
C ARG A 23 -8.39 -9.73 -12.93
N LEU A 24 -7.50 -9.88 -11.95
CA LEU A 24 -7.70 -10.77 -10.80
C LEU A 24 -8.92 -10.36 -9.96
N VAL A 25 -9.18 -9.06 -9.80
CA VAL A 25 -10.42 -8.55 -9.16
C VAL A 25 -11.67 -9.06 -9.88
N GLY A 26 -11.64 -9.12 -11.21
CA GLY A 26 -12.74 -9.63 -12.02
C GLY A 26 -13.06 -11.11 -11.74
N VAL A 27 -12.08 -11.90 -11.29
CA VAL A 27 -12.27 -13.30 -10.88
C VAL A 27 -13.06 -13.38 -9.58
N ALA A 28 -12.71 -12.56 -8.58
CA ALA A 28 -13.42 -12.52 -7.30
C ALA A 28 -14.91 -12.16 -7.45
N GLY A 29 -15.24 -11.30 -8.42
CA GLY A 29 -16.64 -10.97 -8.74
C GLY A 29 -17.47 -12.14 -9.29
N ARG A 30 -16.83 -13.26 -9.65
CA ARG A 30 -17.48 -14.47 -10.19
C ARG A 30 -17.51 -15.64 -9.20
N THR A 31 -16.86 -15.50 -8.03
CA THR A 31 -16.80 -16.54 -7.02
C THR A 31 -17.85 -16.31 -5.93
N ALA A 32 -18.46 -17.39 -5.43
CA ALA A 32 -19.46 -17.30 -4.36
C ALA A 32 -18.87 -16.89 -3.00
N HIS A 33 -17.55 -17.05 -2.83
CA HIS A 33 -16.81 -16.74 -1.61
C HIS A 33 -15.76 -15.66 -1.88
N PRO A 34 -15.43 -14.82 -0.87
CA PRO A 34 -14.31 -13.90 -0.96
C PRO A 34 -13.01 -14.64 -1.28
N VAL A 35 -12.19 -14.05 -2.14
CA VAL A 35 -10.85 -14.58 -2.46
C VAL A 35 -9.85 -13.94 -1.53
N SER A 36 -8.99 -14.75 -0.91
CA SER A 36 -7.94 -14.26 0.01
C SER A 36 -6.59 -14.09 -0.67
N ALA A 37 -6.29 -14.93 -1.67
CA ALA A 37 -5.01 -14.90 -2.36
C ALA A 37 -5.10 -15.48 -3.77
N TYR A 38 -4.05 -15.19 -4.55
CA TYR A 38 -3.79 -15.74 -5.85
C TYR A 38 -2.31 -16.12 -5.95
N THR A 39 -1.98 -17.16 -6.70
CA THR A 39 -0.61 -17.38 -7.17
C THR A 39 -0.57 -17.38 -8.69
N VAL A 40 0.44 -16.75 -9.26
CA VAL A 40 0.70 -16.76 -10.71
C VAL A 40 2.00 -17.51 -10.95
N ASP A 41 1.91 -18.69 -11.55
CA ASP A 41 3.07 -19.49 -11.92
C ASP A 41 3.87 -18.78 -13.01
N ILE A 42 5.18 -18.58 -12.79
CA ILE A 42 6.02 -17.76 -13.66
C ILE A 42 6.24 -18.45 -15.02
N ALA A 43 6.40 -19.76 -15.03
CA ALA A 43 6.74 -20.51 -16.24
C ALA A 43 5.53 -20.71 -17.16
N THR A 44 4.35 -20.90 -16.59
CA THR A 44 3.14 -21.28 -17.34
C THR A 44 2.11 -20.16 -17.43
N GLY A 45 2.21 -19.12 -16.61
CA GLY A 45 1.16 -18.11 -16.48
C GLY A 45 -0.14 -18.63 -15.86
N THR A 46 -0.09 -19.80 -15.20
CA THR A 46 -1.25 -20.37 -14.53
C THR A 46 -1.58 -19.56 -13.28
N VAL A 47 -2.80 -19.06 -13.21
CA VAL A 47 -3.35 -18.35 -12.05
C VAL A 47 -4.14 -19.33 -11.21
N THR A 48 -3.76 -19.43 -9.94
CA THR A 48 -4.46 -20.23 -8.94
C THR A 48 -5.15 -19.31 -7.96
N VAL A 49 -6.45 -19.54 -7.71
CA VAL A 49 -7.34 -18.68 -6.93
C VAL A 49 -7.65 -19.37 -5.60
N TYR A 50 -7.42 -18.67 -4.48
CA TYR A 50 -7.56 -19.22 -3.14
C TYR A 50 -8.68 -18.50 -2.36
N PRO A 51 -9.88 -19.11 -2.25
CA PRO A 51 -10.97 -18.59 -1.43
C PRO A 51 -10.57 -18.47 0.05
N ALA A 52 -11.09 -17.44 0.73
CA ALA A 52 -10.88 -17.16 2.16
C ALA A 52 -11.51 -18.21 3.08
N ALA A 53 -12.59 -18.88 2.63
CA ALA A 53 -13.21 -19.98 3.37
C ALA A 53 -12.32 -21.24 3.30
N GLY A 54 -11.40 -21.39 4.24
CA GLY A 54 -10.56 -22.59 4.36
C GLY A 54 -11.30 -23.75 5.01
N GLY A 55 -11.54 -24.83 4.26
CA GLY A 55 -11.84 -26.17 4.82
C GLY A 55 -13.28 -26.69 4.74
N GLY A 56 -14.22 -25.94 4.15
CA GLY A 56 -15.61 -26.38 3.92
C GLY A 56 -15.92 -26.76 2.47
N VAL A 57 -17.12 -27.30 2.23
CA VAL A 57 -17.67 -27.47 0.87
C VAL A 57 -17.72 -26.10 0.18
N GLY A 58 -17.04 -25.94 -0.97
CA GLY A 58 -16.88 -24.64 -1.65
C GLY A 58 -15.51 -23.97 -1.46
N SER A 59 -14.55 -24.62 -0.78
CA SER A 59 -13.16 -24.15 -0.63
C SER A 59 -12.25 -24.49 -1.83
N ASP A 60 -12.86 -24.93 -2.94
CA ASP A 60 -12.16 -25.42 -4.11
C ASP A 60 -11.29 -24.33 -4.74
N VAL A 61 -10.01 -24.66 -4.84
CA VAL A 61 -9.02 -23.83 -5.51
C VAL A 61 -9.31 -23.89 -7.01
N THR A 62 -9.49 -22.73 -7.63
CA THR A 62 -9.73 -22.65 -9.08
C THR A 62 -8.42 -22.33 -9.79
N THR A 63 -8.17 -22.95 -10.94
CA THR A 63 -7.03 -22.63 -11.80
C THR A 63 -7.51 -22.10 -13.15
N LEU A 64 -6.84 -21.07 -13.64
CA LEU A 64 -7.14 -20.37 -14.90
C LEU A 64 -5.82 -20.07 -15.61
N ALA A 65 -5.81 -20.05 -16.94
CA ALA A 65 -4.69 -19.42 -17.65
C ALA A 65 -4.80 -17.89 -17.51
N ALA A 66 -3.67 -17.19 -17.51
CA ALA A 66 -3.65 -15.71 -17.49
C ALA A 66 -4.48 -15.09 -18.64
N ASP A 67 -4.50 -15.73 -19.80
CA ASP A 67 -5.26 -15.29 -20.98
C ASP A 67 -6.77 -15.49 -20.82
N ASP A 68 -7.20 -16.42 -19.97
CA ASP A 68 -8.61 -16.71 -19.68
C ASP A 68 -9.18 -15.84 -18.55
N LEU A 69 -8.34 -14.97 -17.96
CA LEU A 69 -8.80 -14.04 -16.94
C LEU A 69 -9.87 -13.09 -17.50
N PRO A 70 -10.83 -12.67 -16.67
CA PRO A 70 -11.81 -11.66 -17.04
C PRO A 70 -11.15 -10.37 -17.56
N HIS A 71 -11.92 -9.56 -18.30
CA HIS A 71 -11.49 -8.23 -18.69
C HIS A 71 -11.10 -7.40 -17.44
N PRO A 72 -10.11 -6.51 -17.55
CA PRO A 72 -9.67 -5.64 -16.46
C PRO A 72 -10.83 -4.89 -15.81
N ALA A 73 -10.92 -4.96 -14.48
CA ALA A 73 -11.80 -4.08 -13.72
C ALA A 73 -11.26 -2.63 -13.73
N SER A 74 -12.09 -1.67 -13.31
CA SER A 74 -11.67 -0.26 -13.18
C SER A 74 -10.68 -0.01 -12.05
N THR A 75 -10.54 -0.95 -11.11
CA THR A 75 -9.75 -0.82 -9.89
C THR A 75 -9.08 -2.14 -9.51
N SER A 76 -7.90 -2.08 -8.90
CA SER A 76 -7.20 -3.22 -8.31
C SER A 76 -7.65 -3.51 -6.87
N LYS A 77 -8.60 -2.73 -6.33
CA LYS A 77 -9.05 -2.79 -4.93
C LYS A 77 -7.84 -2.75 -3.97
N ARG A 78 -7.80 -3.63 -2.97
CA ARG A 78 -6.71 -3.78 -1.99
C ARG A 78 -5.81 -4.98 -2.29
N LEU A 79 -5.63 -5.34 -3.56
CA LEU A 79 -4.70 -6.41 -3.94
C LEU A 79 -3.25 -5.94 -3.82
N VAL A 80 -2.41 -6.78 -3.21
CA VAL A 80 -0.96 -6.54 -3.09
C VAL A 80 -0.15 -7.76 -3.50
N ILE A 81 0.92 -7.54 -4.24
CA ILE A 81 1.94 -8.55 -4.50
C ILE A 81 2.83 -8.64 -3.27
N VAL A 82 2.87 -9.83 -2.64
CA VAL A 82 3.61 -10.04 -1.40
C VAL A 82 5.03 -10.53 -1.66
N GLY A 83 5.22 -11.42 -2.62
CA GLY A 83 6.49 -12.11 -2.78
C GLY A 83 6.49 -13.14 -3.89
N VAL A 84 7.64 -13.80 -4.02
CA VAL A 84 7.79 -14.98 -4.87
C VAL A 84 7.86 -16.22 -3.98
N THR A 85 7.05 -17.21 -4.28
CA THR A 85 7.00 -18.48 -3.57
C THR A 85 8.23 -19.34 -3.90
N THR A 86 8.50 -20.31 -3.04
CA THR A 86 9.49 -21.36 -3.30
C THR A 86 9.12 -22.29 -4.47
N ALA A 87 7.87 -22.23 -4.95
CA ALA A 87 7.37 -22.96 -6.11
C ALA A 87 7.40 -22.12 -7.40
N GLU A 88 8.20 -21.06 -7.46
CA GLU A 88 8.34 -20.20 -8.65
C GLU A 88 7.00 -19.57 -9.10
N SER A 89 6.19 -19.15 -8.13
CA SER A 89 4.96 -18.39 -8.39
C SER A 89 4.99 -17.04 -7.68
N VAL A 90 4.39 -16.00 -8.27
CA VAL A 90 4.17 -14.73 -7.60
C VAL A 90 2.91 -14.82 -6.74
N LEU A 91 3.00 -14.49 -5.44
CA LEU A 91 1.87 -14.48 -4.50
C LEU A 91 1.24 -13.08 -4.46
N VAL A 92 -0.07 -13.02 -4.69
CA VAL A 92 -0.90 -11.83 -4.53
C VAL A 92 -1.92 -12.08 -3.43
N VAL A 93 -2.12 -11.11 -2.53
CA VAL A 93 -3.07 -11.20 -1.42
C VAL A 93 -4.14 -10.13 -1.59
N ASP A 94 -5.39 -10.50 -1.33
CA ASP A 94 -6.50 -9.56 -1.23
C ASP A 94 -6.70 -9.13 0.23
N LEU A 95 -6.24 -7.92 0.53
CA LEU A 95 -6.34 -7.36 1.87
C LEU A 95 -7.80 -7.05 2.28
N SER A 96 -8.73 -6.95 1.33
CA SER A 96 -10.16 -6.78 1.64
C SER A 96 -10.79 -8.05 2.21
N ALA A 97 -10.17 -9.22 1.97
CA ALA A 97 -10.57 -10.49 2.57
C ALA A 97 -9.76 -10.83 3.84
N CYS A 98 -8.68 -10.10 4.13
CA CYS A 98 -7.77 -10.31 5.26
C CYS A 98 -7.79 -9.06 6.16
N LEU A 99 -8.93 -8.82 6.82
CA LEU A 99 -9.22 -7.53 7.46
C LEU A 99 -8.25 -7.14 8.58
N ASP A 100 -7.68 -8.11 9.28
CA ASP A 100 -6.66 -7.89 10.29
C ASP A 100 -5.45 -8.79 9.96
N ILE A 101 -4.33 -8.19 9.55
CA ILE A 101 -3.13 -8.92 9.15
C ILE A 101 -1.88 -8.43 9.90
N GLY A 102 -1.06 -9.36 10.38
CA GLY A 102 0.22 -9.05 11.02
C GLY A 102 1.39 -8.99 10.03
N ILE A 103 2.38 -8.13 10.27
CA ILE A 103 3.72 -8.25 9.65
C ILE A 103 4.73 -8.43 10.78
N ASN A 104 5.32 -9.63 10.90
CA ASN A 104 6.41 -9.91 11.82
C ASN A 104 7.74 -9.84 11.07
N ALA A 105 8.58 -8.88 11.42
CA ALA A 105 9.88 -8.72 10.81
C ALA A 105 10.81 -7.91 11.72
N LYS A 106 12.12 -7.99 11.46
CA LYS A 106 13.06 -7.03 12.06
C LYS A 106 12.71 -5.59 11.65
N ARG A 107 12.18 -5.41 10.44
CA ARG A 107 11.79 -4.13 9.83
C ARG A 107 10.49 -4.27 9.03
N PRO A 108 9.34 -4.32 9.71
CA PRO A 108 8.05 -4.54 9.04
C PRO A 108 7.70 -3.43 8.05
N GLU A 109 8.21 -2.22 8.27
CA GLU A 109 8.04 -1.07 7.39
C GLU A 109 8.54 -1.34 5.98
N ALA A 110 9.60 -2.14 5.80
CA ALA A 110 10.15 -2.41 4.48
C ALA A 110 9.15 -3.19 3.59
N ALA A 111 8.42 -4.15 4.16
CA ALA A 111 7.34 -4.84 3.45
C ALA A 111 6.11 -3.93 3.31
N ALA A 112 5.74 -3.21 4.37
CA ALA A 112 4.58 -2.31 4.32
C ALA A 112 4.73 -1.20 3.28
N ARG A 113 5.93 -0.65 3.08
CA ARG A 113 6.22 0.34 2.02
C ARG A 113 5.99 -0.23 0.62
N SER A 114 6.39 -1.48 0.38
CA SER A 114 6.15 -2.13 -0.90
C SER A 114 4.65 -2.30 -1.16
N TRP A 115 3.87 -2.66 -0.13
CA TRP A 115 2.41 -2.76 -0.23
C TRP A 115 1.79 -1.38 -0.44
N ALA A 116 2.21 -0.37 0.32
CA ALA A 116 1.69 0.99 0.24
C ALA A 116 1.84 1.58 -1.18
N LEU A 117 2.99 1.44 -1.83
CA LEU A 117 3.14 1.94 -3.21
C LEU A 117 2.21 1.25 -4.20
N GLN A 118 2.04 -0.06 -4.08
CA GLN A 118 1.15 -0.81 -4.95
C GLN A 118 -0.32 -0.38 -4.75
N LEU A 119 -0.73 -0.22 -3.50
CA LEU A 119 -2.06 0.22 -3.13
C LEU A 119 -2.35 1.65 -3.61
N LEU A 120 -1.37 2.55 -3.52
CA LEU A 120 -1.52 3.94 -3.97
C LEU A 120 -1.70 4.08 -5.48
N LEU A 121 -1.41 3.04 -6.28
CA LEU A 121 -1.73 3.01 -7.72
C LEU A 121 -3.25 3.04 -7.98
N ASN A 122 -4.05 2.51 -7.05
CA ASN A 122 -5.51 2.66 -7.09
C ASN A 122 -5.89 4.01 -6.46
N PRO A 123 -6.43 5.00 -7.21
CA PRO A 123 -6.70 6.34 -6.69
C PRO A 123 -7.71 6.40 -5.53
N GLU A 124 -8.55 5.39 -5.38
CA GLU A 124 -9.57 5.30 -4.32
C GLU A 124 -8.98 4.91 -2.95
N ILE A 125 -7.74 4.39 -2.93
CA ILE A 125 -7.12 3.98 -1.67
C ILE A 125 -6.63 5.19 -0.86
N THR A 126 -6.93 5.17 0.43
CA THR A 126 -6.25 5.97 1.44
C THR A 126 -5.64 5.09 2.52
N ILE A 127 -4.49 5.51 3.03
CA ILE A 127 -3.70 4.81 4.03
C ILE A 127 -3.42 5.77 5.18
N VAL A 128 -3.68 5.31 6.40
CA VAL A 128 -3.39 6.03 7.63
C VAL A 128 -2.49 5.18 8.50
N THR A 129 -1.41 5.74 9.02
CA THR A 129 -0.49 5.00 9.91
C THR A 129 -0.01 5.86 11.07
N ASN A 130 0.36 5.23 12.18
CA ASN A 130 1.11 5.89 13.26
C ASN A 130 2.64 5.74 13.11
N SER A 131 3.12 5.06 12.06
CA SER A 131 4.54 4.95 11.71
C SER A 131 5.01 6.19 10.96
N ASP A 132 6.01 6.88 11.51
CA ASP A 132 6.78 7.91 10.80
C ASP A 132 7.59 7.33 9.65
N ASP A 133 8.18 6.15 9.86
CA ASP A 133 8.97 5.43 8.87
C ASP A 133 8.18 4.98 7.61
N LEU A 134 6.85 4.92 7.69
CA LEU A 134 5.97 4.60 6.56
C LEU A 134 5.30 5.84 5.95
N ALA A 135 5.18 6.94 6.69
CA ALA A 135 4.56 8.15 6.19
C ALA A 135 5.31 8.69 4.95
N LEU A 136 4.57 9.27 4.00
CA LEU A 136 5.12 9.79 2.76
C LEU A 136 4.86 11.30 2.67
N GLY A 137 5.69 12.08 3.36
CA GLY A 137 5.58 13.54 3.43
C GLY A 137 4.16 14.00 3.80
N ASP A 138 3.66 15.00 3.08
CA ASP A 138 2.29 15.54 3.22
C ASP A 138 1.27 14.85 2.29
N SER A 139 1.54 13.61 1.87
CA SER A 139 0.61 12.90 0.98
C SER A 139 -0.78 12.78 1.62
N PRO A 140 -1.85 13.30 0.98
CA PRO A 140 -3.20 13.20 1.54
C PRO A 140 -3.71 11.75 1.58
N ARG A 141 -3.08 10.86 0.79
CA ARG A 141 -3.47 9.46 0.62
C ARG A 141 -2.61 8.47 1.42
N LEU A 142 -1.45 8.88 1.91
CA LEU A 142 -0.62 8.09 2.84
C LEU A 142 -0.15 9.03 3.94
N ARG A 143 -0.97 9.18 4.98
CA ARG A 143 -0.77 10.17 6.03
C ARG A 143 -0.42 9.53 7.36
N GLN A 144 0.46 10.20 8.10
CA GLN A 144 0.66 9.91 9.50
C GLN A 144 -0.51 10.47 10.31
N SER A 145 -1.03 9.68 11.24
CA SER A 145 -2.02 10.14 12.22
C SER A 145 -1.74 9.49 13.56
N PHE A 146 -2.08 10.21 14.63
CA PHE A 146 -2.14 9.61 15.95
C PHE A 146 -3.34 8.65 15.99
N ILE A 147 -3.08 7.38 16.32
CA ILE A 147 -4.14 6.38 16.50
C ILE A 147 -4.19 6.01 17.99
N PRO A 148 -5.26 6.38 18.72
CA PRO A 148 -5.37 6.10 20.15
C PRO A 148 -5.48 4.60 20.44
N GLY A 149 -4.90 4.13 21.54
CA GLY A 149 -5.26 2.84 22.14
C GLY A 149 -4.39 1.62 21.78
N GLY A 150 -3.25 1.80 21.13
CA GLY A 150 -2.33 0.68 20.86
C GLY A 150 -0.86 1.11 20.96
N GLY A 151 -0.07 0.36 21.73
CA GLY A 151 1.40 0.50 21.70
C GLY A 151 2.04 -0.12 20.45
N ALA A 152 1.24 -0.75 19.58
CA ALA A 152 1.69 -1.33 18.33
C ALA A 152 1.61 -0.30 17.19
N THR A 153 2.54 -0.44 16.25
CA THR A 153 2.47 0.30 14.99
C THR A 153 1.43 -0.35 14.08
N ILE A 154 0.53 0.46 13.54
CA ILE A 154 -0.59 0.01 12.72
C ILE A 154 -0.73 0.85 11.45
N VAL A 155 -1.32 0.23 10.44
CA VAL A 155 -1.65 0.83 9.14
C VAL A 155 -3.10 0.48 8.83
N SER A 156 -3.94 1.49 8.64
CA SER A 156 -5.32 1.35 8.20
C SER A 156 -5.43 1.65 6.72
N ILE A 157 -6.02 0.75 5.94
CA ILE A 157 -6.18 0.84 4.49
C ILE A 157 -7.67 0.86 4.16
N ASP A 158 -8.10 1.96 3.54
CA ASP A 158 -9.48 2.22 3.17
C ASP A 158 -9.58 2.44 1.65
N ASP A 159 -10.52 1.76 1.00
CA ASP A 159 -10.85 1.90 -0.43
C ASP A 159 -12.28 2.45 -0.63
N GLU A 160 -12.81 3.14 0.40
CA GLU A 160 -14.19 3.62 0.50
C GLU A 160 -15.25 2.50 0.57
N GLN A 161 -14.82 1.23 0.67
CA GLN A 161 -15.69 0.07 0.87
C GLN A 161 -15.44 -0.55 2.25
N PRO A 162 -16.23 -0.20 3.28
CA PRO A 162 -16.07 -0.81 4.60
C PRO A 162 -16.33 -2.33 4.54
N PRO A 163 -15.64 -3.13 5.39
CA PRO A 163 -14.72 -2.72 6.46
C PRO A 163 -13.31 -2.32 5.98
N VAL A 164 -12.62 -1.50 6.77
CA VAL A 164 -11.21 -1.08 6.57
C VAL A 164 -10.27 -2.24 6.94
N THR A 165 -9.15 -2.38 6.23
CA THR A 165 -8.12 -3.36 6.58
C THR A 165 -7.13 -2.74 7.57
N THR A 166 -6.79 -3.46 8.63
CA THR A 166 -5.73 -3.11 9.58
C THR A 166 -4.52 -4.02 9.41
N VAL A 167 -3.36 -3.44 9.17
CA VAL A 167 -2.06 -4.11 9.23
C VAL A 167 -1.39 -3.76 10.56
N THR A 168 -0.98 -4.76 11.33
CA THR A 168 -0.27 -4.55 12.61
C THR A 168 1.18 -5.01 12.49
N PHE A 169 2.12 -4.16 12.91
CA PHE A 169 3.54 -4.49 12.89
C PHE A 169 3.95 -5.17 14.20
N ASN A 170 4.65 -6.31 14.06
CA ASN A 170 5.14 -7.13 15.17
C ASN A 170 4.08 -7.28 16.29
N PRO A 171 2.86 -7.77 15.97
CA PRO A 171 1.81 -7.94 16.95
C PRO A 171 2.29 -8.81 18.12
N THR A 172 1.86 -8.48 19.33
CA THR A 172 2.22 -9.23 20.54
C THR A 172 1.46 -10.56 20.69
N VAL A 173 0.37 -10.72 19.91
CA VAL A 173 -0.45 -11.93 19.83
C VAL A 173 -0.34 -12.47 18.42
N GLU A 174 -0.20 -13.79 18.31
CA GLU A 174 -0.16 -14.46 17.01
C GLU A 174 -1.50 -14.26 16.27
N MET A 175 -1.41 -13.66 15.08
CA MET A 175 -2.56 -13.41 14.21
C MET A 175 -2.75 -14.57 13.22
N PRO A 176 -4.00 -14.94 12.89
CA PRO A 176 -4.27 -16.00 11.92
C PRO A 176 -3.81 -15.61 10.51
N ASP A 177 -3.98 -14.34 10.15
CA ASP A 177 -3.45 -13.77 8.92
C ASP A 177 -2.18 -12.98 9.26
N ARG A 178 -1.05 -13.38 8.67
CA ARG A 178 0.22 -12.70 8.90
C ARG A 178 1.27 -13.00 7.83
N LEU A 179 2.21 -12.09 7.69
CA LEU A 179 3.48 -12.25 6.98
C LEU A 179 4.62 -12.27 7.99
N ASP A 180 5.38 -13.35 8.02
CA ASP A 180 6.61 -13.50 8.79
C ASP A 180 7.82 -13.36 7.86
N VAL A 181 8.63 -12.30 8.03
CA VAL A 181 9.80 -12.01 7.18
C VAL A 181 11.08 -12.36 7.93
N MET A 182 11.87 -13.24 7.33
CA MET A 182 13.16 -13.69 7.86
C MET A 182 14.28 -12.68 7.53
N SER A 183 15.41 -12.78 8.23
CA SER A 183 16.54 -11.85 8.08
C SER A 183 17.24 -11.91 6.72
N ASP A 184 17.06 -13.00 5.98
CA ASP A 184 17.61 -13.21 4.63
C ASP A 184 16.66 -12.69 3.53
N GLY A 185 15.50 -12.15 3.89
CA GLY A 185 14.49 -11.63 2.96
C GLY A 185 13.51 -12.68 2.44
N ALA A 186 13.68 -13.95 2.81
CA ALA A 186 12.64 -14.96 2.64
C ALA A 186 11.48 -14.71 3.64
N GLY A 187 10.36 -15.38 3.45
CA GLY A 187 9.23 -15.20 4.36
C GLY A 187 8.19 -16.31 4.31
N GLU A 188 7.22 -16.20 5.19
CA GLU A 188 6.10 -17.13 5.32
C GLU A 188 4.80 -16.33 5.44
N VAL A 189 3.82 -16.67 4.61
CA VAL A 189 2.49 -16.03 4.64
C VAL A 189 1.48 -17.04 5.13
N TYR A 190 0.73 -16.65 6.15
CA TYR A 190 -0.38 -17.39 6.72
C TYR A 190 -1.65 -16.60 6.43
N LEU A 191 -2.66 -17.25 5.86
CA LEU A 191 -4.02 -16.70 5.69
C LEU A 191 -5.03 -17.74 6.16
N GLY A 192 -5.51 -17.59 7.39
CA GLY A 192 -6.29 -18.60 8.11
C GLY A 192 -5.58 -19.95 8.15
N ALA A 193 -6.13 -20.94 7.44
CA ALA A 193 -5.55 -22.29 7.36
C ALA A 193 -4.55 -22.48 6.21
N ARG A 194 -4.33 -21.44 5.38
CA ARG A 194 -3.44 -21.50 4.21
C ARG A 194 -2.06 -20.97 4.56
N PHE A 195 -1.06 -21.53 3.89
CA PHE A 195 0.35 -21.24 4.15
C PHE A 195 1.14 -21.24 2.85
N TRP A 196 2.00 -20.23 2.68
CA TRP A 196 2.95 -20.14 1.58
C TRP A 196 4.34 -19.79 2.10
N ARG A 197 5.36 -20.54 1.62
CA ARG A 197 6.77 -20.18 1.82
C ARG A 197 7.26 -19.35 0.65
N LEU A 198 7.78 -18.17 0.97
CA LEU A 198 8.35 -17.21 0.04
C LEU A 198 9.86 -17.36 0.02
N ARG A 199 10.43 -17.51 -1.18
CA ARG A 199 11.88 -17.38 -1.37
C ARG A 199 12.33 -15.92 -1.23
N GLN A 200 11.42 -14.99 -1.51
CA GLN A 200 11.68 -13.56 -1.45
C GLN A 200 10.37 -12.82 -1.18
N VAL A 201 10.39 -11.95 -0.17
CA VAL A 201 9.33 -10.97 0.09
C VAL A 201 9.64 -9.69 -0.69
N LEU A 202 8.61 -9.06 -1.27
CA LEU A 202 8.76 -7.73 -1.87
C LEU A 202 8.93 -6.69 -0.76
N THR A 203 10.06 -6.00 -0.75
CA THR A 203 10.39 -4.97 0.24
C THR A 203 10.98 -3.75 -0.41
N ILE A 204 10.79 -2.59 0.19
CA ILE A 204 11.49 -1.35 -0.15
C ILE A 204 12.37 -0.96 1.03
N ALA A 205 13.68 -0.94 0.79
CA ALA A 205 14.65 -0.54 1.81
C ALA A 205 14.61 0.99 2.05
N ASP A 206 15.08 1.41 3.22
CA ASP A 206 14.99 2.81 3.67
C ASP A 206 15.55 3.80 2.68
N ALA A 207 16.73 3.52 2.13
CA ALA A 207 17.40 4.45 1.23
C ALA A 207 16.50 4.75 0.02
N GLN A 208 15.91 3.72 -0.59
CA GLN A 208 14.97 3.86 -1.69
C GLN A 208 13.69 4.60 -1.26
N TRP A 209 13.17 4.28 -0.08
CA TRP A 209 11.99 4.96 0.46
C TRP A 209 12.23 6.46 0.70
N GLN A 210 13.38 6.81 1.26
CA GLN A 210 13.76 8.20 1.54
C GLN A 210 13.92 9.01 0.25
N VAL A 211 14.51 8.42 -0.80
CA VAL A 211 14.56 9.08 -2.11
C VAL A 211 13.15 9.38 -2.61
N LEU A 212 12.25 8.39 -2.56
CA LEU A 212 10.87 8.58 -3.00
C LEU A 212 10.11 9.61 -2.14
N ALA A 213 10.29 9.57 -0.83
CA ALA A 213 9.66 10.50 0.10
C ALA A 213 10.12 11.94 -0.14
N ALA A 214 11.41 12.14 -0.47
CA ALA A 214 11.95 13.45 -0.80
C ALA A 214 11.40 14.00 -2.13
N GLU A 215 11.16 13.14 -3.13
CA GLU A 215 10.56 13.56 -4.42
C GLU A 215 9.09 13.96 -4.29
N VAL A 216 8.37 13.40 -3.31
CA VAL A 216 6.93 13.66 -3.09
C VAL A 216 6.69 14.81 -2.10
N ALA A 217 7.68 15.16 -1.27
CA ALA A 217 7.60 16.30 -0.38
C ALA A 217 7.48 17.61 -1.19
N PRO A 218 6.64 18.57 -0.75
CA PRO A 218 6.60 19.88 -1.40
C PRO A 218 7.97 20.57 -1.33
N ASP A 219 8.36 21.28 -2.40
CA ASP A 219 9.53 22.16 -2.39
C ASP A 219 9.31 23.29 -1.36
N ASP A 220 9.81 23.09 -0.14
CA ASP A 220 9.80 24.11 0.93
C ASP A 220 10.58 25.39 0.55
N ASP A 221 11.41 25.34 -0.51
CA ASP A 221 12.21 26.46 -1.00
C ASP A 221 11.38 27.57 -1.68
N ALA A 222 10.14 27.31 -2.08
CA ALA A 222 9.27 28.34 -2.66
C ALA A 222 8.64 29.28 -1.62
N ALA A 223 8.55 28.87 -0.35
CA ALA A 223 7.89 29.64 0.71
C ALA A 223 8.80 30.69 1.38
N GLN A 224 10.12 30.63 1.17
CA GLN A 224 11.08 31.55 1.80
C GLN A 224 11.47 32.78 0.96
N GLN A 225 11.08 32.86 -0.31
CA GLN A 225 11.39 34.03 -1.15
C GLN A 225 10.40 35.19 -1.03
N ASP A 226 9.19 34.99 -0.48
CA ASP A 226 8.17 36.04 -0.36
C ASP A 226 8.17 36.81 0.98
N SER A 227 9.03 36.45 1.95
CA SER A 227 9.08 37.11 3.27
C SER A 227 10.20 38.13 3.49
N PHE A 228 10.97 38.49 2.46
CA PHE A 228 11.98 39.56 2.54
C PHE A 228 11.50 40.90 1.95
N ALA A 229 10.37 41.42 2.46
CA ALA A 229 10.04 42.84 2.33
C ALA A 229 10.30 43.54 3.68
N PRO A 230 11.27 44.46 3.80
CA PRO A 230 11.50 45.18 5.05
C PRO A 230 10.37 46.19 5.31
N PRO A 231 9.97 46.44 6.58
CA PRO A 231 8.96 47.44 6.89
C PRO A 231 9.49 48.85 6.60
N GLY A 232 8.96 49.46 5.53
CA GLY A 232 9.19 50.85 5.19
C GLY A 232 8.63 51.78 6.27
N ARG A 233 9.51 52.62 6.80
CA ARG A 233 9.32 53.60 7.90
C ARG A 233 8.01 54.40 7.84
N ALA A 234 7.46 54.61 9.03
CA ALA A 234 6.43 55.60 9.33
C ALA A 234 6.83 57.02 8.89
N SER A 235 5.95 57.69 8.15
CA SER A 235 5.96 59.15 8.03
C SER A 235 4.95 59.71 9.04
N VAL A 236 5.50 60.24 10.13
CA VAL A 236 4.79 61.11 11.06
C VAL A 236 4.68 62.49 10.40
N SER A 237 3.46 62.97 10.15
CA SER A 237 3.19 64.40 9.95
C SER A 237 2.31 64.90 11.09
N ALA A 238 2.78 65.96 11.74
CA ALA A 238 2.26 66.58 12.94
C ALA A 238 0.92 67.32 12.71
N PRO A 239 0.17 67.67 13.77
CA PRO A 239 -1.22 68.12 13.69
C PRO A 239 -1.33 69.61 13.38
N ASP A 240 -2.30 70.00 12.56
CA ASP A 240 -2.65 71.41 12.38
C ASP A 240 -3.87 71.75 13.26
N THR A 241 -3.58 72.49 14.32
CA THR A 241 -4.55 73.04 15.26
C THR A 241 -5.05 74.40 14.77
N SER A 242 -6.34 74.50 14.42
CA SER A 242 -7.04 75.78 14.54
C SER A 242 -8.51 75.55 14.90
N PHE A 243 -8.77 75.49 16.21
CA PHE A 243 -10.05 75.92 16.77
C PHE A 243 -10.02 77.46 16.78
N ASP A 244 -10.97 78.10 16.11
CA ASP A 244 -11.42 79.42 16.54
C ASP A 244 -12.94 79.45 16.63
N ARG A 245 -13.41 80.07 17.70
CA ARG A 245 -14.75 80.02 18.27
C ARG A 245 -15.14 81.47 18.51
N SER A 246 -16.12 81.99 17.77
CA SER A 246 -16.88 83.20 18.14
C SER A 246 -18.21 83.18 17.36
N ILE A 247 -19.33 82.82 18.00
CA ILE A 247 -20.31 83.74 18.62
C ILE A 247 -20.94 84.71 17.60
N ARG A 248 -22.13 84.35 17.09
CA ARG A 248 -23.42 84.98 17.43
C ARG A 248 -24.58 84.13 16.95
#